data_AF-A0AAV5HHA7-F1
#
_entry.id   AF-A0AAV5HHA7-F1
#
_cell.length_a   1.000
_cell.length_b   1.000
_cell.length_c   1.000
_cell.angle_alpha   90.00
_cell.angle_beta   90.00
_cell.angle_gamma   90.00
#
_symmetry.space_group_name_H-M   'P 1'
#
loop_
_entity.id
_entity.type
_entity.pdbx_description
1 polymer ?
#
loop_
_entity_poly.entity_id
_entity_poly.type
_entity_poly.pdbx_seq_one_letter_code
_entity_poly.pdbx_strand_id
1 'polypeptide(L)' 'MVALSTGWHNKGSRCHKYINIYGNGRSVKAMVVDECDSTMGCNADHDYQPPCDNNIVDASRAVWEALGGLMEIYWSDA' A
#
# COMPACT_ATOMS: atom_id res chain seq x y z
N MET A 1 8.35 1.63 2.96
CA MET A 1 7.89 0.45 2.19
C MET A 1 6.37 0.46 2.17
N VAL A 2 5.76 -0.27 1.23
CA VAL A 2 4.30 -0.34 1.11
C VAL A 2 3.80 -1.76 0.84
N ALA A 3 2.56 -2.01 1.22
CA ALA A 3 1.73 -3.09 0.72
C ALA A 3 0.67 -2.52 -0.23
N LEU A 4 0.30 -3.31 -1.25
CA LEU A 4 -0.74 -2.93 -2.21
C LEU A 4 -1.94 -3.87 -2.07
N SER A 5 -3.16 -3.36 -2.24
CA SER A 5 -4.35 -4.21 -2.36
C SER A 5 -4.15 -5.33 -3.37
N THR A 6 -4.77 -6.49 -3.17
CA THR A 6 -4.60 -7.70 -4.01
C THR A 6 -4.58 -7.42 -5.52
N GLY A 7 -5.52 -6.61 -6.01
CA GLY A 7 -5.59 -6.24 -7.44
C GLY A 7 -4.36 -5.48 -7.94
N TRP A 8 -3.81 -4.58 -7.13
CA TRP A 8 -2.62 -3.80 -7.45
C TRP A 8 -1.33 -4.55 -7.18
N HIS A 9 -1.27 -5.38 -6.13
CA HIS A 9 -0.15 -6.30 -5.90
C HIS A 9 0.05 -7.24 -7.10
N ASN A 10 -1.06 -7.65 -7.73
CA ASN A 10 -1.10 -8.45 -8.96
C ASN A 10 -0.19 -9.68 -8.84
N LYS A 11 -0.49 -10.53 -7.85
CA LYS A 11 0.21 -11.79 -7.58
C LYS A 11 1.73 -11.63 -7.49
N GLY A 12 2.18 -10.57 -6.83
CA GLY A 12 3.60 -10.27 -6.65
C GLY A 12 4.33 -9.74 -7.88
N SER A 13 3.63 -9.44 -8.98
CA SER A 13 4.27 -8.82 -10.16
C SER A 13 4.92 -7.47 -9.86
N ARG A 14 4.52 -6.81 -8.76
CA ARG A 14 5.09 -5.58 -8.24
C ARG A 14 6.03 -5.77 -7.04
N CYS A 15 6.24 -6.99 -6.54
CA CYS A 15 7.16 -7.25 -5.44
C CYS A 15 8.57 -6.71 -5.73
N HIS A 16 9.15 -6.04 -4.74
CA HIS A 16 10.46 -5.40 -4.82
C HIS A 16 10.62 -4.35 -5.93
N LYS A 17 9.51 -3.95 -6.57
CA LYS A 17 9.48 -2.79 -7.48
C LYS A 17 9.15 -1.54 -6.68
N TYR A 18 9.51 -0.41 -7.27
CA TYR A 18 9.24 0.89 -6.69
C TYR A 18 8.00 1.50 -7.32
N ILE A 19 7.23 2.22 -6.50
CA ILE A 19 6.18 3.13 -6.93
C ILE A 19 6.50 4.54 -6.46
N ASN A 20 6.00 5.52 -7.19
CA ASN A 20 5.97 6.92 -6.75
C ASN A 20 4.61 7.19 -6.13
N ILE A 21 4.60 7.67 -4.89
CA ILE A 21 3.39 8.06 -4.16
C ILE A 21 3.36 9.57 -4.09
N TYR A 22 2.22 10.15 -4.41
CA TYR A 22 2.01 11.59 -4.47
C TYR A 22 0.90 12.00 -3.51
N GLY A 23 1.16 13.05 -2.74
CA GLY A 23 0.22 13.60 -1.76
C GLY A 23 0.72 14.93 -1.23
N ASN A 24 -0.20 15.86 -0.93
CA ASN A 24 0.13 17.17 -0.36
C ASN A 24 1.21 17.96 -1.15
N GLY A 25 1.20 17.87 -2.49
CA GLY A 25 2.20 18.49 -3.36
C GLY A 25 3.62 17.91 -3.25
N ARG A 26 3.78 16.79 -2.53
CA ARG A 26 5.04 16.07 -2.35
C ARG A 26 4.98 14.71 -3.03
N SER A 27 6.15 14.11 -3.22
CA SER A 27 6.26 12.72 -3.67
C SER A 27 7.31 11.95 -2.87
N VAL A 28 7.09 10.66 -2.75
CA VAL A 28 8.02 9.72 -2.11
C VAL A 28 8.08 8.44 -2.93
N LYS A 29 9.30 7.94 -3.14
CA LYS A 29 9.54 6.66 -3.79
C LYS A 29 9.56 5.56 -2.73
N ALA A 30 8.73 4.53 -2.89
CA ALA A 30 8.62 3.44 -1.94
C ALA A 30 8.64 2.08 -2.64
N MET A 31 9.28 1.10 -2.02
CA MET A 31 9.30 -0.28 -2.49
C MET A 31 8.07 -1.03 -2.01
N VAL A 32 7.45 -1.78 -2.91
CA VAL A 32 6.37 -2.73 -2.60
C VAL A 32 7.01 -3.99 -1.98
N VAL A 33 6.57 -4.35 -0.79
CA VAL A 33 7.13 -5.48 -0.02
C VAL A 33 6.09 -6.51 0.37
N ASP A 34 4.81 -6.18 0.28
CA ASP A 34 3.73 -7.05 0.74
C ASP A 34 2.41 -6.80 0.01
N GLU A 35 1.43 -7.66 0.29
CA GLU A 35 0.06 -7.57 -0.14
C GLU A 35 -0.85 -7.13 1.01
N CYS A 36 -1.76 -6.20 0.74
CA CYS A 36 -2.91 -5.94 1.59
C CYS A 36 -4.06 -6.81 1.07
N ASP A 37 -4.31 -7.97 1.70
CA ASP A 37 -5.26 -8.97 1.20
C ASP A 37 -6.69 -8.41 1.22
N SER A 38 -7.28 -8.22 0.03
CA SER A 38 -8.65 -7.75 -0.14
C SER A 38 -9.66 -8.88 -0.43
N THR A 39 -9.22 -10.13 -0.35
CA THR A 39 -10.00 -11.33 -0.64
C THR A 39 -10.37 -12.11 0.63
N MET A 40 -9.58 -11.97 1.68
CA MET A 40 -9.75 -12.70 2.94
C MET A 40 -9.52 -11.80 4.15
N GLY A 41 -10.22 -12.12 5.24
CA GLY A 41 -10.14 -11.45 6.53
C GLY A 41 -11.15 -12.05 7.50
N CYS A 42 -11.36 -11.40 8.65
CA CYS A 42 -12.30 -11.80 9.69
C CYS A 42 -12.10 -13.24 10.21
N ASN A 43 -10.87 -13.74 10.18
CA ASN A 43 -10.51 -15.09 10.65
C ASN A 43 -9.26 -15.04 11.54
N ALA A 44 -8.94 -16.18 12.17
CA ALA A 44 -7.84 -16.27 13.13
C ALA A 44 -6.46 -15.95 12.53
N ASP A 45 -6.24 -16.29 11.26
CA ASP A 45 -4.96 -16.03 10.57
C ASP A 45 -4.75 -14.53 10.27
N HIS A 46 -5.84 -13.74 10.29
CA HIS A 46 -5.83 -12.29 10.04
C HIS A 46 -6.16 -11.49 11.31
N ASP A 47 -6.01 -12.07 12.50
CA ASP A 47 -6.36 -11.44 13.79
C ASP A 47 -7.80 -10.87 13.83
N TYR A 48 -8.72 -11.49 13.09
CA TYR A 48 -10.10 -11.02 12.88
C TYR A 48 -10.22 -9.61 12.29
N GLN A 49 -9.15 -9.06 11.71
CA GLN A 49 -9.19 -7.81 10.96
C GLN A 49 -9.99 -8.01 9.67
N PRO A 50 -10.79 -7.02 9.23
CA PRO A 50 -11.51 -7.12 7.98
C PRO A 50 -10.55 -7.20 6.78
N PRO A 51 -11.01 -7.74 5.64
CA PRO A 51 -10.26 -7.66 4.39
C PRO A 51 -9.92 -6.21 4.05
N CYS A 52 -8.78 -6.02 3.39
CA CYS A 52 -8.35 -4.74 2.88
C CYS A 52 -9.32 -4.22 1.80
N ASP A 53 -9.47 -2.90 1.67
CA ASP A 53 -10.17 -2.33 0.52
C ASP A 53 -9.34 -2.53 -0.77
N ASN A 54 -10.00 -2.48 -1.93
CA ASN A 54 -9.39 -2.80 -3.22
C ASN A 54 -8.50 -1.68 -3.82
N ASN A 55 -8.41 -0.52 -3.16
CA ASN A 55 -7.75 0.68 -3.63
C ASN A 55 -6.81 1.30 -2.58
N ILE A 56 -6.13 0.45 -1.81
CA ILE A 56 -5.27 0.82 -0.69
C ILE A 56 -3.80 0.69 -1.06
N VAL A 57 -3.03 1.71 -0.66
CA VAL A 57 -1.58 1.66 -0.48
C VAL A 57 -1.34 1.75 1.01
N ASP A 58 -1.11 0.60 1.65
CA ASP A 58 -0.76 0.59 3.07
C ASP A 58 0.74 0.86 3.20
N ALA A 59 1.09 1.93 3.90
CA ALA A 59 2.43 2.49 3.86
C ALA A 59 3.04 2.64 5.25
N SER A 60 4.33 2.33 5.35
CA SER A 60 5.10 2.53 6.58
C SER A 60 5.05 3.99 7.04
N ARG A 61 5.13 4.25 8.36
CA ARG A 61 5.17 5.59 8.95
C ARG A 61 6.12 6.58 8.24
N ALA A 62 7.30 6.13 7.83
CA ALA A 62 8.27 6.96 7.12
C ALA A 62 7.75 7.53 5.79
N VAL A 63 6.88 6.80 5.07
CA VAL A 63 6.24 7.26 3.84
C VAL A 63 5.27 8.39 4.15
N TRP A 64 4.42 8.22 5.18
CA TRP A 64 3.47 9.25 5.60
C TRP A 64 4.16 10.50 6.15
N GLU A 65 5.25 10.36 6.90
CA GLU A 65 6.05 11.48 7.38
C GLU A 65 6.67 12.28 6.21
N ALA A 66 7.14 11.60 5.15
CA ALA A 66 7.65 12.26 3.95
C ALA A 66 6.56 13.05 3.21
N LEU A 67 5.34 12.51 3.14
CA LEU A 67 4.18 13.16 2.51
C LEU A 67 3.54 14.26 3.39
N GLY A 68 3.82 14.25 4.71
CA GLY A 68 3.29 15.23 5.66
C GLY A 68 1.95 14.85 6.29
N GLY A 69 1.63 13.54 6.39
CA GLY A 69 0.46 13.04 7.11
C GLY A 69 -0.32 11.96 6.36
N LEU A 70 -1.43 11.52 6.95
CA LEU A 70 -2.41 10.63 6.31
C LEU A 70 -3.35 11.45 5.41
N MET A 71 -3.57 10.99 4.19
CA MET A 71 -4.36 11.70 3.18
C MET A 71 -4.76 10.79 2.02
N GLU A 72 -5.65 11.28 1.17
CA GLU A 72 -5.81 10.72 -0.17
C GLU A 72 -4.55 10.95 -1.00
N ILE A 73 -4.15 9.91 -1.71
CA ILE A 73 -2.95 9.89 -2.55
C ILE A 73 -3.30 9.41 -3.95
N TYR A 74 -2.39 9.64 -4.89
CA TYR A 74 -2.32 8.90 -6.13
C TYR A 74 -0.92 8.32 -6.26
N TRP A 75 -0.77 7.29 -7.09
CA TRP A 75 0.52 6.62 -7.27
C TRP A 75 0.68 6.14 -8.70
N SER A 76 1.93 5.91 -9.09
CA SER A 76 2.28 5.29 -10.36
C SER A 76 3.44 4.32 -10.15
N ASP A 77 3.58 3.34 -11.05
CA ASP A 77 4.83 2.61 -11.19
C ASP A 77 5.98 3.63 -11.44
N ALA A 78 7.16 3.39 -10.86
CA ALA A 78 8.30 4.32 -10.88
C ALA A 78 9.26 4.12 -12.05
#